data_AF-A0A6G3MIQ9-F1
#
_entry.id   AF-A0A6G3MIQ9-F1
#
_cell.length_a   1.000
_cell.length_b   1.000
_cell.length_c   1.000
_cell.angle_alpha   90.00
_cell.angle_beta   90.00
_cell.angle_gamma   90.00
#
_symmetry.space_group_name_H-M   'P 1'
#
loop_
_entity.id
_entity.type
_entity.pdbx_description
1 polymer ?
#
loop_
_entity_poly.entity_id
_entity_poly.type
_entity_poly.pdbx_seq_one_letter_code
_entity_poly.pdbx_strand_id
1 'polypeptide(L)'
;IYFLHPTEENIKRICNDMKESLYSKYYLSFIRPISRILLEFLADKTVEYNCQSQLCKIYDEYLNFVTLNEDLFISRNYNREQISFEQLNSKFLTAEEIHHRITEIVDSLFSFICTLGKSIS
;
A
#
# COMPACT_ATOMS: atom_id res chain seq x y z
N ILE A 1 16.35 0.11 0.81
CA ILE A 1 15.16 0.78 0.22
C ILE A 1 14.03 -0.22 0.28
N TYR A 2 12.86 0.16 0.77
CA TYR A 2 11.72 -0.72 0.99
C TYR A 2 10.55 -0.26 0.12
N PHE A 3 10.00 -1.17 -0.68
CA PHE A 3 8.80 -0.96 -1.48
C PHE A 3 7.71 -1.95 -1.06
N LEU A 4 6.63 -1.47 -0.42
CA LEU A 4 5.70 -2.35 0.28
C LEU A 4 4.27 -1.80 0.41
N HIS A 5 3.34 -2.68 0.78
CA HIS A 5 2.03 -2.27 1.28
C HIS A 5 2.14 -1.73 2.71
N PRO A 6 1.43 -0.64 3.07
CA PRO A 6 1.40 -0.10 4.43
C PRO A 6 0.48 -0.95 5.32
N THR A 7 0.86 -2.21 5.58
CA THR A 7 0.17 -3.11 6.53
C THR A 7 0.89 -3.12 7.86
N GLU A 8 0.16 -3.38 8.94
CA GLU A 8 0.72 -3.42 10.29
C GLU A 8 1.87 -4.43 10.43
N GLU A 9 1.74 -5.60 9.80
CA GLU A 9 2.79 -6.62 9.76
C GLU A 9 4.08 -6.09 9.13
N ASN A 10 3.96 -5.46 7.96
CA ASN A 10 5.12 -4.93 7.25
C ASN A 10 5.80 -3.80 8.04
N ILE A 11 5.01 -2.92 8.67
CA ILE A 11 5.54 -1.84 9.51
C ILE A 11 6.27 -2.41 10.72
N LYS A 12 5.69 -3.40 11.43
CA LYS A 12 6.35 -4.07 12.56
C LYS A 12 7.68 -4.72 12.14
N ARG A 13 7.72 -5.34 10.97
CA ARG A 13 8.95 -5.95 10.44
C ARG A 13 10.03 -4.91 10.19
N ILE A 14 9.69 -3.78 9.57
CA ILE A 14 10.62 -2.66 9.37
C ILE A 14 11.13 -2.11 10.71
N CYS A 15 10.24 -1.95 11.71
CA CYS A 15 10.63 -1.49 13.04
C CYS A 15 11.65 -2.44 13.70
N ASN A 16 11.48 -3.76 13.54
CA ASN A 16 12.44 -4.75 14.03
C ASN A 16 13.79 -4.64 13.28
N ASP A 17 13.75 -4.51 11.94
CA ASP A 17 14.97 -4.34 11.15
C ASP A 17 15.76 -3.08 11.58
N MET A 18 15.05 -1.99 11.91
CA MET A 18 15.65 -0.76 12.45
C MET A 18 16.22 -0.94 13.86
N LYS A 19 15.51 -1.69 14.71
CA LYS A 19 15.98 -2.03 16.07
C LYS A 19 17.28 -2.82 16.04
N GLU A 20 17.39 -3.77 15.12
CA GLU A 20 18.62 -4.56 14.92
C GLU A 20 19.71 -3.78 14.17
N SER A 21 19.41 -2.55 13.70
CA SER A 21 20.32 -1.71 12.93
C SER A 21 20.92 -2.44 11.73
N LEU A 22 20.11 -3.26 11.04
CA LEU A 22 20.55 -4.07 9.89
C LEU A 22 21.05 -3.20 8.73
N TYR A 23 20.55 -1.96 8.64
CA TYR A 23 20.92 -1.01 7.60
C TYR A 23 21.26 0.35 8.20
N SER A 24 22.15 1.08 7.52
CA SER A 24 22.54 2.44 7.93
C SER A 24 21.49 3.51 7.59
N LYS A 25 20.67 3.27 6.56
CA LYS A 25 19.63 4.20 6.07
C LYS A 25 18.41 3.45 5.55
N TYR A 26 17.23 3.92 5.92
CA TYR A 26 15.93 3.40 5.52
C TYR A 26 15.21 4.42 4.64
N TYR A 27 14.76 3.96 3.49
CA TYR A 27 13.92 4.70 2.56
C TYR A 27 12.67 3.87 2.35
N LEU A 28 11.51 4.38 2.75
CA LEU A 28 10.24 3.67 2.71
C LEU A 28 9.39 4.25 1.58
N SER A 29 8.95 3.40 0.67
CA SER A 29 8.06 3.74 -0.43
C SER A 29 6.83 2.84 -0.35
N PHE A 30 5.71 3.42 0.07
CA PHE A 30 4.45 2.71 0.19
C PHE A 30 3.68 2.74 -1.12
N ILE A 31 3.10 1.59 -1.52
CA ILE A 31 2.37 1.50 -2.78
C ILE A 31 1.00 2.20 -2.75
N ARG A 32 0.50 2.52 -1.57
CA ARG A 32 -0.73 3.29 -1.31
C ARG A 32 -0.48 4.16 -0.08
N PRO A 33 -1.28 5.20 0.16
CA PRO A 33 -1.12 6.05 1.34
C PRO A 33 -1.09 5.23 2.64
N ILE A 34 -0.08 5.48 3.47
CA ILE A 34 -0.03 4.95 4.83
C ILE A 34 -1.08 5.66 5.70
N SER A 35 -1.78 4.90 6.55
CA SER A 35 -2.73 5.49 7.50
C SER A 35 -1.99 6.27 8.59
N ARG A 36 -2.64 7.31 9.11
CA ARG A 36 -2.07 8.14 10.19
C ARG A 36 -1.69 7.32 11.42
N ILE A 37 -2.53 6.34 11.79
CA ILE A 37 -2.30 5.45 12.93
C ILE A 37 -0.99 4.66 12.75
N LEU A 38 -0.75 4.11 11.55
CA LEU A 38 0.47 3.34 11.27
C LEU A 38 1.71 4.25 11.19
N LEU A 39 1.54 5.48 10.72
CA LEU A 39 2.63 6.45 10.68
C LEU A 39 3.04 6.90 12.10
N GLU A 40 2.07 7.14 12.97
CA GLU A 40 2.30 7.46 14.39
C GLU A 40 2.97 6.26 15.10
N PHE A 41 2.50 5.03 14.84
CA PHE A 41 3.15 3.84 15.36
C PHE A 41 4.62 3.70 14.90
N LEU A 42 4.90 3.96 13.61
CA LEU A 42 6.27 3.96 13.08
C LEU A 42 7.12 5.03 13.78
N ALA A 43 6.58 6.24 13.95
CA ALA A 43 7.27 7.34 14.62
C ALA A 43 7.64 6.99 16.07
N ASP A 44 6.67 6.49 16.84
CA ASP A 44 6.88 6.06 18.24
C ASP A 44 7.99 5.02 18.35
N LYS A 45 7.98 4.01 17.46
CA LYS A 45 9.02 2.97 17.44
C LYS A 45 10.39 3.50 17.05
N THR A 46 10.47 4.45 16.12
CA THR A 46 11.76 5.03 15.74
C THR A 46 12.41 5.82 16.88
N VAL A 47 11.59 6.50 17.69
CA VAL A 47 12.04 7.21 18.89
C VAL A 47 12.44 6.23 19.99
N GLU A 48 11.63 5.18 20.23
CA GLU A 48 11.93 4.13 21.21
C GLU A 48 13.29 3.45 20.94
N TYR A 49 13.61 3.22 19.66
CA TYR A 49 14.85 2.56 19.24
C TYR A 49 16.01 3.53 18.95
N ASN A 50 15.80 4.84 19.16
CA ASN A 50 16.77 5.90 18.82
C ASN A 50 17.31 5.82 17.38
N CYS A 51 16.49 5.36 16.43
CA CYS A 51 16.87 5.16 15.03
C CYS A 51 16.25 6.20 14.07
N GLN A 52 15.69 7.30 14.60
CA GLN A 52 15.09 8.39 13.80
C GLN A 52 16.04 8.97 12.74
N SER A 53 17.35 8.96 13.01
CA SER A 53 18.38 9.45 12.06
C SER A 53 18.63 8.51 10.88
N GLN A 54 18.26 7.23 11.02
CA GLN A 54 18.40 6.23 9.97
C GLN A 54 17.21 6.28 8.98
N LEU A 55 16.03 6.72 9.44
CA LEU A 55 14.85 6.90 8.59
C LEU A 55 14.97 8.17 7.75
N CYS A 56 15.39 8.01 6.50
CA CYS A 56 15.75 9.13 5.65
C CYS A 56 14.54 9.75 4.94
N LYS A 57 13.64 8.91 4.39
CA LYS A 57 12.50 9.35 3.57
C LYS A 57 11.35 8.37 3.61
N ILE A 58 10.12 8.90 3.60
CA ILE A 58 8.87 8.17 3.46
C ILE A 58 8.13 8.76 2.26
N TYR A 59 7.73 7.90 1.32
CA TYR A 59 6.97 8.28 0.12
C TYR A 59 5.71 7.43 -0.03
N ASP A 60 4.63 8.07 -0.45
CA ASP A 60 3.42 7.39 -0.93
C ASP A 60 3.42 7.43 -2.46
N GLU A 61 3.65 6.28 -3.10
CA GLU A 61 3.85 6.21 -4.54
C GLU A 61 2.53 6.04 -5.33
N TYR A 62 1.42 5.70 -4.66
CA TYR A 62 0.11 5.48 -5.29
C TYR A 62 0.17 4.51 -6.49
N LEU A 63 0.91 3.41 -6.34
CA LEU A 63 1.12 2.38 -7.35
C LEU A 63 0.30 1.10 -7.07
N ASN A 64 -0.92 1.22 -6.53
CA ASN A 64 -1.76 0.05 -6.21
C ASN A 64 -2.45 -0.58 -7.45
N PHE A 65 -1.75 -0.69 -8.57
CA PHE A 65 -2.21 -1.36 -9.79
C PHE A 65 -1.06 -2.12 -10.46
N VAL A 66 -1.39 -2.98 -11.43
CA VAL A 66 -0.44 -3.68 -12.30
C VAL A 66 -0.81 -3.37 -13.74
N THR A 67 0.13 -2.83 -14.52
CA THR A 67 -0.06 -2.62 -15.96
C THR A 67 0.36 -3.87 -16.72
N LEU A 68 -0.51 -4.40 -17.58
CA LEU A 68 -0.12 -5.47 -18.51
C LEU A 68 0.43 -4.90 -19.81
N ASN A 69 -0.14 -3.79 -20.29
CA ASN A 69 0.26 -3.04 -21.49
C ASN A 69 0.16 -1.52 -21.21
N GLU A 70 0.62 -0.69 -22.15
CA GLU A 70 0.55 0.78 -22.05
C GLU A 70 -0.87 1.32 -21.81
N ASP A 71 -1.89 0.66 -22.38
CA ASP A 71 -3.31 1.04 -22.27
C ASP A 71 -4.14 0.11 -21.37
N LEU A 72 -3.51 -0.84 -20.66
CA LEU A 72 -4.24 -1.84 -19.87
C LEU A 72 -3.65 -2.04 -18.47
N PHE A 73 -4.44 -1.74 -17.45
CA PHE A 73 -4.11 -2.04 -16.06
C PHE A 73 -5.14 -2.96 -15.42
N ILE A 74 -4.70 -3.69 -14.41
CA ILE A 74 -5.53 -4.54 -13.55
C ILE A 74 -5.33 -4.07 -12.11
N SER A 75 -6.41 -4.02 -11.33
CA SER A 75 -6.30 -3.82 -9.88
C SER A 75 -5.50 -4.96 -9.25
N ARG A 76 -4.56 -4.66 -8.36
CA ARG A 76 -3.62 -5.66 -7.81
C ARG A 76 -4.32 -6.76 -6.99
N ASN A 77 -5.54 -6.50 -6.50
CA ASN A 77 -6.38 -7.49 -5.81
C ASN A 77 -7.18 -8.39 -6.75
N TYR A 78 -6.77 -8.51 -8.02
CA TYR A 78 -7.24 -9.56 -8.93
C TYR A 78 -6.69 -10.93 -8.50
N ASN A 79 -7.00 -11.36 -7.27
CA ASN A 79 -6.93 -12.76 -6.91
C ASN A 79 -7.95 -13.46 -7.79
N ARG A 80 -7.45 -14.19 -8.80
CA ARG A 80 -8.25 -14.96 -9.77
C ARG A 80 -9.27 -15.91 -9.11
N GLU A 81 -9.15 -16.17 -7.80
CA GLU A 81 -10.02 -17.05 -7.02
C GLU A 81 -11.15 -16.33 -6.24
N GLN A 82 -11.16 -15.00 -6.15
CA GLN A 82 -12.11 -14.25 -5.29
C GLN A 82 -13.05 -13.28 -6.01
N ILE A 83 -12.92 -13.10 -7.33
CA ILE A 83 -13.82 -12.24 -8.11
C ILE A 83 -14.08 -12.87 -9.48
N SER A 84 -14.83 -13.96 -9.53
CA SER A 84 -15.55 -14.33 -10.76
C SER A 84 -16.81 -13.45 -10.88
N PHE A 85 -17.21 -13.10 -12.11
CA PHE A 85 -18.51 -12.42 -12.39
C PHE A 85 -19.69 -13.13 -11.70
N GLU A 86 -19.54 -14.44 -11.46
CA GLU A 86 -20.45 -15.31 -10.73
C GLU A 86 -20.60 -14.95 -9.25
N GLN A 87 -19.53 -14.49 -8.58
CA GLN A 87 -19.55 -14.10 -7.17
C GLN A 87 -20.18 -12.70 -6.97
N LEU A 88 -19.86 -11.74 -7.85
CA LEU A 88 -20.48 -10.40 -7.84
C LEU A 88 -21.99 -10.46 -8.07
N ASN A 89 -22.46 -11.43 -8.84
CA ASN A 89 -23.89 -11.71 -9.05
C ASN A 89 -24.46 -12.75 -8.08
N SER A 90 -23.66 -13.30 -7.16
CA SER A 90 -24.15 -14.25 -6.18
C SER A 90 -24.95 -13.53 -5.10
N LYS A 91 -26.14 -14.06 -4.78
CA LYS A 91 -27.02 -13.54 -3.71
C LYS A 91 -26.44 -13.69 -2.28
N PHE A 92 -25.18 -14.11 -2.16
CA PHE A 92 -24.53 -14.46 -0.89
C PHE A 92 -23.53 -13.40 -0.41
N LEU A 93 -23.26 -12.35 -1.20
CA LEU A 93 -22.39 -11.25 -0.76
C LEU A 93 -23.16 -10.27 0.13
N THR A 94 -22.57 -9.95 1.28
CA THR A 94 -23.10 -8.91 2.17
C THR A 94 -22.83 -7.52 1.61
N ALA A 95 -23.66 -6.54 1.98
CA ALA A 95 -23.49 -5.15 1.54
C ALA A 95 -22.11 -4.57 1.94
N GLU A 96 -21.55 -5.04 3.06
CA GLU A 96 -20.24 -4.62 3.57
C GLU A 96 -19.09 -5.14 2.70
N GLU A 97 -19.15 -6.40 2.25
CA GLU A 97 -18.17 -6.97 1.32
C GLU A 97 -18.22 -6.28 -0.05
N ILE A 98 -19.41 -5.94 -0.54
CA ILE A 98 -19.58 -5.18 -1.78
C ILE A 98 -18.97 -3.79 -1.64
N HIS A 99 -19.24 -3.09 -0.53
CA HIS A 99 -18.69 -1.76 -0.28
C HIS A 99 -17.16 -1.78 -0.21
N HIS A 100 -16.58 -2.74 0.52
CA HIS A 100 -15.13 -2.92 0.59
C HIS A 100 -14.51 -3.10 -0.79
N ARG A 101 -15.08 -3.97 -1.64
CA ARG A 101 -14.61 -4.20 -3.00
C ARG A 101 -14.69 -2.96 -3.89
N ILE A 102 -15.77 -2.19 -3.78
CA ILE A 102 -15.92 -0.93 -4.53
C ILE A 102 -14.82 0.05 -4.12
N THR A 103 -14.56 0.19 -2.82
CA THR A 103 -13.50 1.07 -2.30
C THR A 103 -12.13 0.68 -2.86
N GLU A 104 -11.81 -0.61 -2.97
CA GLU A 104 -10.54 -1.06 -3.57
C GLU A 104 -10.41 -0.71 -5.07
N ILE A 105 -11.51 -0.80 -5.82
CA ILE A 105 -11.54 -0.40 -7.23
C ILE A 105 -11.32 1.11 -7.34
N VAL A 106 -12.00 1.90 -6.51
CA VAL A 106 -11.85 3.37 -6.46
C VAL A 106 -10.42 3.76 -6.12
N ASP A 107 -9.80 3.14 -5.13
CA ASP A 107 -8.40 3.39 -4.75
C ASP A 107 -7.42 3.06 -5.89
N SER A 108 -7.70 1.97 -6.63
CA SER A 108 -6.89 1.56 -7.78
C SER A 108 -7.03 2.56 -8.95
N LEU A 109 -8.24 3.04 -9.22
CA LEU A 109 -8.51 4.07 -10.23
C LEU A 109 -7.86 5.40 -9.86
N PHE A 110 -7.97 5.81 -8.60
CA PHE A 110 -7.34 7.02 -8.10
C PHE A 110 -5.81 6.95 -8.25
N SER A 111 -5.22 5.81 -7.89
CA SER A 111 -3.78 5.53 -8.06
C SER A 111 -3.33 5.67 -9.52
N PHE A 112 -4.13 5.14 -10.46
CA PHE A 112 -3.86 5.26 -11.89
C PHE A 112 -3.94 6.72 -12.37
N ILE A 113 -5.00 7.45 -12.00
CA ILE A 113 -5.17 8.87 -12.37
C ILE A 113 -4.03 9.74 -11.81
N CYS A 114 -3.63 9.54 -10.55
CA CYS A 114 -2.50 10.25 -9.95
C CYS A 114 -1.19 9.95 -10.67
N THR A 115 -0.99 8.71 -11.14
CA THR A 115 0.21 8.33 -11.89
C THR A 115 0.22 8.97 -13.29
N LEU A 116 -0.91 9.00 -13.99
CA LEU A 116 -1.04 9.71 -15.26
C LEU A 116 -0.78 11.21 -15.10
N GLY A 117 -1.31 11.84 -14.05
CA GLY A 117 -1.09 13.26 -13.77
C GLY A 117 0.38 13.63 -13.54
N LYS A 118 1.16 12.75 -12.91
CA LYS A 118 2.61 12.93 -12.71
C LYS A 118 3.44 12.74 -13.98
N SER A 119 2.92 12.03 -15.00
CA SER A 119 3.60 11.79 -16.28
C SER A 119 3.44 12.95 -17.28
N ILE A 120 2.40 13.79 -17.09
CA ILE A 120 2.02 14.88 -18.00
C ILE A 120 2.59 16.25 -17.55
N SER A 121 3.14 16.33 -16.32
CA SER A 121 3.80 17.54 -15.77
C SER A 121 5.31 17.50 -15.95
#